data_AF-A0A5N4E9L8-F1
#
_entry.id   AF-A0A5N4E9L8-F1
#
_cell.length_a   1.000
_cell.length_b   1.000
_cell.length_c   1.000
_cell.angle_alpha   90.00
_cell.angle_beta   90.00
_cell.angle_gamma   90.00
#
_symmetry.space_group_name_H-M   'P 1'
#
loop_
_entity.id
_entity.type
_entity.pdbx_description
1 polymer ?
#
loop_
_entity_poly.entity_id
_entity_poly.type
_entity_poly.pdbx_seq_one_letter_code
_entity_poly.pdbx_strand_id
1 'polypeptide(L)'
;MLQQIFNLFHAERSSAAWDTTLLDKLRTGLHQQLEDLDTSLVQVMGEQDSAQGRAGPTLVLKSYFQGIHLYLKEKKYSDCAWEIVRLEIMRSFSSLTNLQERLRTNDGDLGSP
;
A
#
# COMPACT_ATOMS: atom_id res chain seq x y z
N MET A 1 3.65 1.83 -1.17
CA MET A 1 3.08 0.75 -0.33
C MET A 1 1.71 0.32 -0.87
N LEU A 2 0.73 1.22 -0.96
CA LEU A 2 -0.62 0.92 -1.49
C LEU A 2 -0.63 0.20 -2.85
N GLN A 3 0.19 0.64 -3.81
CA GLN A 3 0.30 -0.04 -5.11
C GLN A 3 0.76 -1.50 -5.01
N GLN A 4 1.68 -1.79 -4.09
CA GLN A 4 2.18 -3.17 -3.91
C GLN A 4 1.11 -4.06 -3.27
N ILE A 5 0.34 -3.50 -2.33
CA ILE A 5 -0.82 -4.16 -1.72
C ILE A 5 -1.88 -4.44 -2.79
N PHE A 6 -2.21 -3.44 -3.61
CA PHE A 6 -3.16 -3.59 -4.72
C PHE A 6 -2.74 -4.73 -5.66
N ASN A 7 -1.47 -4.76 -6.10
CA ASN A 7 -0.96 -5.81 -6.97
C ASN A 7 -1.04 -7.21 -6.33
N LEU A 8 -0.72 -7.32 -5.02
CA LEU A 8 -0.81 -8.58 -4.28
C LEU A 8 -2.24 -9.13 -4.26
N PHE A 9 -3.23 -8.27 -4.00
CA PHE A 9 -4.64 -8.66 -3.96
C PHE A 9 -5.29 -8.73 -5.33
N HIS A 10 -4.67 -8.28 -6.41
CA HIS A 10 -5.19 -8.44 -7.76
C HIS A 10 -4.75 -9.74 -8.43
N ALA A 11 -3.72 -10.41 -7.90
CA ALA A 11 -3.26 -11.70 -8.41
C ALA A 11 -4.40 -12.75 -8.36
N GLU A 12 -4.60 -13.52 -9.43
CA GLU A 12 -5.69 -14.51 -9.55
C GLU A 12 -5.80 -15.46 -8.36
N ARG A 13 -4.68 -15.81 -7.73
CA ARG A 13 -4.64 -16.75 -6.60
C ARG A 13 -5.11 -16.16 -5.27
N SER A 14 -5.33 -14.84 -5.22
CA SER A 14 -5.96 -14.17 -4.08
C SER A 14 -7.47 -14.39 -4.04
N SER A 15 -8.15 -14.63 -5.17
CA SER A 15 -9.61 -14.80 -5.15
C SER A 15 -10.05 -16.13 -4.53
N ALA A 16 -9.19 -17.14 -4.54
CA ALA A 16 -9.49 -18.46 -3.98
C ALA A 16 -9.41 -18.52 -2.45
N ALA A 17 -8.64 -17.62 -1.83
CA ALA A 17 -8.37 -17.65 -0.38
C ALA A 17 -9.20 -16.64 0.43
N TRP A 18 -10.03 -15.82 -0.23
CA TRP A 18 -10.71 -14.69 0.39
C TRP A 18 -12.17 -14.61 -0.03
N ASP A 19 -13.02 -14.07 0.83
CA ASP A 19 -14.38 -13.70 0.46
C ASP A 19 -14.34 -12.71 -0.70
N THR A 20 -14.94 -13.07 -1.82
CA THR A 20 -14.86 -12.31 -3.07
C THR A 20 -15.50 -10.93 -2.96
N THR A 21 -16.55 -10.78 -2.13
CA THR A 21 -17.23 -9.50 -1.91
C THR A 21 -16.36 -8.55 -1.08
N LEU A 22 -15.73 -9.06 -0.02
CA LEU A 22 -14.80 -8.27 0.79
C LEU A 22 -13.53 -7.92 0.01
N LEU A 23 -13.02 -8.85 -0.80
CA LEU A 23 -11.86 -8.62 -1.65
C LEU A 23 -12.14 -7.56 -2.72
N ASP A 24 -13.33 -7.57 -3.32
CA ASP A 24 -13.75 -6.54 -4.27
C ASP A 24 -13.80 -5.16 -3.62
N LYS A 25 -14.47 -5.03 -2.47
CA LYS A 25 -14.49 -3.77 -1.69
C LYS A 25 -13.09 -3.26 -1.36
N LEU A 26 -12.19 -4.16 -0.95
CA LEU A 26 -10.80 -3.81 -0.66
C LEU A 26 -10.08 -3.27 -1.91
N ARG A 27 -10.22 -3.95 -3.05
CA ARG A 27 -9.61 -3.54 -4.33
C ARG A 27 -10.15 -2.19 -4.79
N THR A 28 -11.47 -1.96 -4.71
CA THR A 28 -12.10 -0.68 -5.06
C THR A 28 -11.61 0.45 -4.14
N GLY A 29 -11.57 0.22 -2.82
CA GLY A 29 -11.06 1.21 -1.88
C GLY A 29 -9.59 1.55 -2.12
N LEU A 30 -8.76 0.54 -2.38
CA LEU A 30 -7.35 0.73 -2.74
C LEU A 30 -7.18 1.51 -4.05
N HIS A 31 -8.00 1.21 -5.07
CA HIS A 31 -7.94 1.92 -6.34
C HIS A 31 -8.30 3.40 -6.16
N GLN A 32 -9.37 3.71 -5.42
CA GLN A 32 -9.73 5.09 -5.12
C GLN A 32 -8.61 5.85 -4.40
N GLN A 33 -7.99 5.24 -3.38
CA GLN A 33 -6.87 5.87 -2.69
C GLN A 33 -5.65 6.10 -3.58
N LEU A 34 -5.41 5.23 -4.57
CA LEU A 34 -4.33 5.42 -5.54
C LEU A 34 -4.62 6.58 -6.50
N GLU A 35 -5.85 6.68 -7.01
CA GLU A 35 -6.28 7.80 -7.87
C GLU A 35 -6.21 9.15 -7.14
N ASP A 36 -6.63 9.19 -5.88
CA ASP A 36 -6.55 10.40 -5.05
C ASP A 36 -5.08 10.84 -4.86
N LEU A 37 -4.19 9.88 -4.63
CA LEU A 37 -2.75 10.13 -4.50
C LEU A 37 -2.14 10.64 -5.81
N ASP A 38 -2.51 10.05 -6.95
CA ASP A 38 -1.96 10.45 -8.25
C ASP A 38 -2.43 11.86 -8.63
N THR A 39 -3.71 12.15 -8.40
CA THR A 39 -4.28 13.50 -8.59
C THR A 39 -3.58 14.54 -7.70
N SER A 40 -3.35 14.23 -6.42
CA SER A 40 -2.61 15.11 -5.51
C SER A 40 -1.15 15.28 -5.95
N LEU A 41 -0.51 14.21 -6.43
CA LEU A 41 0.85 14.27 -6.90
C LEU A 41 1.00 15.17 -8.14
N VAL A 42 0.07 15.09 -9.08
CA VAL A 42 0.03 15.96 -10.26
C VAL A 42 -0.10 17.43 -9.85
N GLN A 43 -0.89 17.74 -8.82
CA GLN A 43 -1.01 19.11 -8.28
C GLN A 43 0.30 19.62 -7.67
N VAL A 44 1.01 18.77 -6.91
CA VAL A 44 2.28 19.15 -6.26
C VAL A 44 3.46 19.19 -7.23
N MET A 45 3.49 18.31 -8.25
CA MET A 45 4.56 18.26 -9.25
C MET A 45 4.50 19.39 -10.30
N GLY A 46 3.40 20.16 -10.35
CA GLY A 46 3.37 21.44 -11.08
C GLY A 46 4.33 22.50 -10.50
N GLU A 47 4.84 22.30 -9.27
CA GLU A 47 5.65 23.27 -8.53
C GLU A 47 7.09 22.81 -8.21
N GLN A 48 7.47 21.53 -8.39
CA GLN A 48 8.84 21.08 -8.10
C GLN A 48 9.29 19.82 -8.86
N ASP A 49 10.30 19.99 -9.74
CA ASP A 49 11.11 18.92 -10.32
C ASP A 49 12.02 18.29 -9.25
N SER A 50 11.58 17.21 -8.59
CA SER A 50 12.46 16.42 -7.72
C SER A 50 12.14 14.93 -7.73
N ALA A 51 12.22 14.30 -8.91
CA ALA A 51 12.06 12.85 -9.06
C ALA A 51 13.20 12.04 -8.39
N GLN A 52 14.35 12.66 -8.10
CA GLN A 52 15.58 11.96 -7.68
C GLN A 52 15.51 11.35 -6.26
N GLY A 53 14.70 11.91 -5.35
CA GLY A 53 14.63 11.46 -3.94
C GLY A 53 13.71 10.25 -3.66
N ARG A 54 12.83 9.88 -4.61
CA ARG A 54 11.81 8.83 -4.41
C ARG A 54 12.26 7.39 -4.71
N ALA A 55 13.38 7.22 -5.40
CA ALA A 55 13.80 5.90 -5.90
C ALA A 55 14.16 4.92 -4.78
N GLY A 56 14.86 5.37 -3.73
CA GLY A 56 15.34 4.52 -2.63
C GLY A 56 14.21 3.83 -1.85
N PRO A 57 13.27 4.59 -1.23
CA PRO A 57 12.14 4.01 -0.50
C PRO A 57 11.26 3.09 -1.37
N THR A 58 11.14 3.40 -2.67
CA THR A 58 10.37 2.60 -3.62
C THR A 58 10.99 1.21 -3.85
N LEU A 59 12.32 1.12 -3.94
CA LEU A 59 13.02 -0.15 -4.15
C LEU A 59 12.94 -1.07 -2.93
N VAL A 60 13.09 -0.53 -1.72
CA VAL A 60 12.98 -1.32 -0.47
C VAL A 60 11.58 -1.89 -0.30
N LEU A 61 10.54 -1.11 -0.62
CA LEU A 61 9.17 -1.61 -0.57
C LEU A 61 8.93 -2.71 -1.62
N LYS A 62 9.48 -2.57 -2.84
CA LYS A 62 9.37 -3.62 -3.85
C LYS A 62 10.01 -4.93 -3.40
N SER A 63 11.22 -4.90 -2.82
CA SER A 63 11.91 -6.11 -2.36
C SER A 63 11.17 -6.80 -1.21
N TYR A 64 10.61 -6.02 -0.28
CA TYR A 64 9.79 -6.56 0.81
C TYR A 64 8.55 -7.30 0.28
N PHE A 65 7.79 -6.70 -0.66
CA PHE A 65 6.64 -7.38 -1.24
C PHE A 65 7.02 -8.56 -2.14
N GLN A 66 8.18 -8.53 -2.80
CA GLN A 66 8.72 -9.71 -3.48
C GLN A 66 8.94 -10.88 -2.50
N GLY A 67 9.41 -10.60 -1.28
CA GLY A 67 9.51 -11.58 -0.21
C GLY A 67 8.16 -12.21 0.17
N ILE A 68 7.10 -11.41 0.27
CA ILE A 68 5.73 -11.92 0.51
C ILE A 68 5.28 -12.86 -0.62
N HIS A 69 5.52 -12.48 -1.88
CA HIS A 69 5.17 -13.33 -3.01
C HIS A 69 5.96 -14.65 -3.01
N LEU A 70 7.25 -14.62 -2.63
CA LEU A 70 8.06 -15.83 -2.49
C LEU A 70 7.56 -16.72 -1.36
N TYR A 71 7.27 -16.16 -0.19
CA TYR A 71 6.69 -16.88 0.94
C TYR A 71 5.38 -17.60 0.55
N LEU A 72 4.47 -16.91 -0.13
CA LEU A 72 3.22 -17.52 -0.60
C LEU A 72 3.48 -18.68 -1.57
N LYS A 73 4.45 -18.54 -2.49
CA LYS A 73 4.86 -19.63 -3.39
C LYS A 73 5.41 -20.83 -2.62
N GLU A 74 6.32 -20.60 -1.68
CA GLU A 74 6.93 -21.66 -0.85
C GLU A 74 5.91 -22.41 -0.01
N LYS A 75 4.92 -21.69 0.53
CA LYS A 75 3.81 -22.27 1.29
C LYS A 75 2.67 -22.80 0.41
N LYS A 76 2.87 -22.84 -0.91
CA LYS A 76 1.90 -23.33 -1.91
C LYS A 76 0.54 -22.63 -1.80
N TYR A 77 0.53 -21.36 -1.41
CA TYR A 77 -0.69 -20.57 -1.26
C TYR A 77 -1.71 -21.18 -0.30
N SER A 78 -1.26 -21.87 0.75
CA SER A 78 -2.16 -22.44 1.75
C SER A 78 -2.93 -21.35 2.50
N ASP A 79 -4.12 -21.71 3.02
CA ASP A 79 -4.98 -20.79 3.77
C ASP A 79 -4.24 -20.16 4.96
N CYS A 80 -3.45 -20.96 5.69
CA CYS A 80 -2.61 -20.48 6.78
C CYS A 80 -1.58 -19.43 6.33
N ALA A 81 -0.96 -19.62 5.16
CA ALA A 81 -0.02 -18.63 4.63
C ALA A 81 -0.73 -17.33 4.25
N TRP A 82 -1.93 -17.41 3.70
CA TRP A 82 -2.75 -16.23 3.40
C TRP A 82 -3.18 -15.48 4.67
N GLU A 83 -3.48 -16.17 5.76
CA GLU A 83 -3.80 -15.53 7.04
C GLU A 83 -2.59 -14.78 7.64
N ILE A 84 -1.38 -15.33 7.49
CA ILE A 84 -0.16 -14.61 7.86
C ILE A 84 0.01 -13.33 7.02
N VAL A 85 -0.19 -13.43 5.70
CA VAL A 85 -0.15 -12.27 4.81
C VAL A 85 -1.24 -11.25 5.16
N ARG A 86 -2.44 -11.69 5.51
CA ARG A 86 -3.52 -10.82 5.99
C ARG A 86 -3.07 -9.96 7.16
N LEU A 87 -2.53 -10.59 8.19
CA LEU A 87 -2.05 -9.89 9.39
C LEU A 87 -0.95 -8.88 9.06
N GLU A 88 -0.04 -9.25 8.17
CA GLU A 88 1.06 -8.39 7.76
C GLU A 88 0.57 -7.15 6.98
N ILE A 89 -0.41 -7.33 6.10
CA ILE A 89 -1.06 -6.23 5.39
C ILE A 89 -1.83 -5.32 6.35
N MET A 90 -2.57 -5.89 7.31
CA MET A 90 -3.27 -5.10 8.33
C MET A 90 -2.31 -4.24 9.15
N ARG A 91 -1.15 -4.79 9.55
CA ARG A 91 -0.08 -4.03 10.22
C ARG A 91 0.44 -2.89 9.33
N SER A 92 0.66 -3.16 8.04
CA SER A 92 1.12 -2.15 7.08
C SER A 92 0.13 -0.99 6.95
N PHE A 93 -1.18 -1.28 6.89
CA PHE A 93 -2.23 -0.25 6.89
C PHE A 93 -2.26 0.57 8.18
N SER A 94 -2.10 -0.08 9.34
CA SER A 94 -2.02 0.62 10.63
C SER A 94 -0.84 1.60 10.66
N SER A 95 0.34 1.17 10.19
CA SER A 95 1.52 2.02 10.10
C SER A 95 1.32 3.19 9.12
N LEU A 96 0.67 2.94 7.98
CA LEU A 96 0.35 3.99 7.00
C LEU A 96 -0.62 5.03 7.59
N THR A 97 -1.64 4.58 8.30
CA THR A 97 -2.63 5.47 8.95
C THR A 97 -1.96 6.34 10.01
N ASN A 98 -1.10 5.75 10.86
CA ASN A 98 -0.34 6.50 11.85
C ASN A 98 0.60 7.52 11.20
N LEU A 99 1.27 7.16 10.10
CA LEU A 99 2.11 8.11 9.35
C LEU A 99 1.27 9.28 8.80
N GLN A 100 0.10 8.99 8.22
CA GLN A 100 -0.82 10.02 7.72
C GLN A 100 -1.28 10.97 8.84
N GLU A 101 -1.63 10.44 10.01
CA GLU A 101 -1.99 11.25 11.18
C GLU A 101 -0.85 12.17 11.62
N ARG A 102 0.38 11.64 11.69
CA ARG A 102 1.57 12.42 12.05
C ARG A 102 1.91 13.52 11.03
N LEU A 103 1.66 13.28 9.74
CA LEU A 103 1.84 14.31 8.72
C LEU A 103 0.81 15.43 8.88
N ARG A 104 -0.45 15.08 9.17
CA ARG A 104 -1.52 16.07 9.45
C ARG A 104 -1.22 16.93 10.68
N THR A 105 -0.65 16.36 11.74
CA THR A 105 -0.29 17.14 12.94
C THR A 105 0.85 18.11 12.69
N ASN A 106 1.77 17.78 11.77
CA ASN A 106 2.94 18.62 11.48
C ASN A 106 2.61 19.81 10.57
N ASP A 107 1.61 19.71 9.69
CA ASP A 107 1.15 20.83 8.86
C ASP A 107 0.44 21.93 9.68
N GLY A 108 -0.09 21.59 10.87
CA GLY A 108 -0.79 22.53 11.75
C GLY A 108 0.12 23.54 12.49
N ASP A 109 1.44 23.36 12.47
CA ASP A 109 2.40 24.15 13.26
C ASP A 109 3.12 25.26 12.45
N LEU A 110 2.88 25.33 11.13
CA LEU A 110 3.46 26.36 10.25
C LEU A 110 2.56 27.61 10.09
N GLY A 111 1.45 27.68 10.83
CA GLY A 111 0.51 28.78 10.79
C GLY A 111 0.27 29.38 12.17
N SER A 112 1.19 30.21 12.65
CA SER A 112 0.87 31.20 13.68
C SER A 112 1.67 32.49 13.42
N PRO A 113 1.00 33.66 13.39
CA PRO A 113 1.62 34.97 13.15
C PRO A 113 2.47 35.46 14.32
#